data_AF-A0A933ZS64-F1
#
_entry.id   AF-A0A933ZS64-F1
#
_cell.length_a   1.000
_cell.length_b   1.000
_cell.length_c   1.000
_cell.angle_alpha   90.00
_cell.angle_beta   90.00
_cell.angle_gamma   90.00
#
_symmetry.space_group_name_H-M   'P 1'
#
loop_
_entity.id
_entity.type
_entity.pdbx_description
1 polymer ?
#
loop_
_entity_poly.entity_id
_entity_poly.type
_entity_poly.pdbx_seq_one_letter_code
_entity_poly.pdbx_strand_id
1 'polypeptide(L)'
;MGQEQQGQEVERGRAERDQRAEERGRGQAPRRERAQEALTSHPLLFQINPPVFLAERRAALGRPTSLDDLPQQLFEDLAARGFQWVWLLGVWQTGPASRQVSRNQHQWRAGFR
;
A
#
# COMPACT_ATOMS: atom_id res chain seq x y z
N MET A 1 14.30 35.41 -21.94
CA MET A 1 13.67 34.42 -22.84
C MET A 1 14.18 33.00 -22.53
N GLY A 2 14.10 32.53 -21.27
CA GLY A 2 14.76 31.26 -20.87
C GLY A 2 14.13 30.50 -19.71
N GLN A 3 12.94 30.91 -19.24
CA GLN A 3 12.25 30.26 -18.11
C GLN A 3 11.05 29.40 -18.54
N GLU A 4 10.59 29.52 -19.79
CA GLU A 4 9.46 28.73 -20.32
C GLU A 4 9.89 27.35 -20.86
N GLN A 5 11.19 27.17 -21.17
CA GLN A 5 11.68 25.89 -21.71
C GLN A 5 11.91 24.82 -20.63
N GLN A 6 12.21 25.20 -19.38
CA GLN A 6 12.46 24.26 -18.29
C GLN A 6 11.18 23.59 -17.75
N GLY A 7 10.01 24.25 -17.86
CA GLY A 7 8.73 23.66 -17.45
C GLY A 7 8.25 22.54 -18.38
N GLN A 8 8.55 22.64 -19.68
CA GLN A 8 8.11 21.68 -20.70
C GLN A 8 8.90 20.36 -20.63
N GLU A 9 10.16 20.40 -20.19
CA GLU A 9 11.02 19.22 -20.07
C GLU A 9 10.64 18.35 -18.85
N VAL A 10 10.21 18.98 -17.75
CA VAL A 10 9.74 18.29 -16.54
C VAL A 10 8.39 17.62 -16.75
N GLU A 11 7.47 18.28 -17.47
CA GLU A 11 6.18 17.72 -17.88
C GLU A 11 6.35 16.50 -18.81
N ARG A 12 7.27 16.58 -19.79
CA ARG A 12 7.63 15.43 -20.64
C ARG A 12 8.16 14.25 -19.83
N GLY A 13 9.08 14.50 -18.88
CA GLY A 13 9.62 13.43 -18.03
C GLY A 13 8.57 12.79 -17.11
N ARG A 14 7.49 13.48 -16.77
CA ARG A 14 6.35 12.92 -16.03
C ARG A 14 5.46 12.05 -16.92
N ALA A 15 5.11 12.56 -18.11
CA ALA A 15 4.31 11.82 -19.09
C ALA A 15 4.99 10.52 -19.55
N GLU A 16 6.32 10.52 -19.74
CA GLU A 16 7.07 9.33 -20.12
C GLU A 16 7.14 8.26 -19.02
N ARG A 17 7.17 8.68 -17.74
CA ARG A 17 7.10 7.75 -16.61
C ARG A 17 5.72 7.12 -16.47
N ASP A 18 4.68 7.91 -16.69
CA ASP A 18 3.29 7.45 -16.66
C ASP A 18 3.02 6.46 -17.81
N GLN A 19 3.51 6.74 -19.03
CA GLN A 19 3.41 5.82 -20.17
C GLN A 19 4.18 4.51 -19.93
N ARG A 20 5.38 4.57 -19.36
CA ARG A 20 6.18 3.36 -19.05
C ARG A 20 5.58 2.53 -17.91
N ALA A 21 4.78 3.15 -17.03
CA ALA A 21 4.00 2.44 -16.00
C ALA A 21 2.77 1.73 -16.62
N GLU A 22 2.12 2.36 -17.60
CA GLU A 22 1.00 1.75 -18.32
C GLU A 22 1.41 0.60 -19.24
N GLU A 23 2.56 0.69 -19.92
CA GLU A 23 3.05 -0.37 -20.82
C GLU A 23 3.41 -1.66 -20.09
N ARG A 24 3.93 -1.58 -18.85
CA ARG A 24 4.20 -2.75 -18.00
C ARG A 24 2.92 -3.47 -17.53
N GLY A 25 1.76 -2.83 -17.65
CA GLY A 25 0.45 -3.38 -17.28
C GLY A 25 -0.28 -4.12 -18.40
N ARG A 26 0.23 -4.09 -19.64
CA ARG A 26 -0.48 -4.64 -20.83
C ARG A 26 0.09 -5.98 -21.31
N GLY A 27 0.40 -6.88 -20.37
CA GLY A 27 0.62 -8.31 -20.65
C GLY A 27 -0.66 -9.10 -20.37
N GLN A 28 -1.17 -9.80 -21.38
CA GLN A 28 -2.40 -10.60 -21.36
C GLN A 28 -2.55 -11.47 -20.10
N ALA A 29 -3.68 -11.33 -19.39
CA ALA A 29 -4.03 -12.15 -18.24
C ALA A 29 -5.22 -13.07 -18.56
N PRO A 30 -4.99 -14.36 -18.90
CA PRO A 30 -6.09 -15.32 -19.03
C PRO A 30 -6.48 -15.97 -17.67
N ARG A 31 -6.35 -15.26 -16.54
CA ARG A 31 -6.57 -15.82 -15.18
C ARG A 31 -7.62 -15.09 -14.33
N ARG A 32 -8.08 -13.91 -14.73
CA ARG A 32 -8.98 -13.08 -13.90
C ARG A 32 -10.41 -13.65 -13.82
N GLU A 33 -10.96 -14.08 -14.95
CA GLU A 33 -12.36 -14.57 -15.01
C GLU A 33 -12.62 -15.82 -14.15
N ARG A 34 -11.74 -16.83 -14.19
CA ARG A 34 -11.89 -18.05 -13.35
C ARG A 34 -11.73 -17.79 -11.85
N ALA A 35 -11.02 -16.74 -11.46
CA ALA A 35 -10.89 -16.36 -10.04
C ALA A 35 -12.12 -15.61 -9.54
N GLN A 36 -12.81 -14.87 -10.42
CA GLN A 36 -14.07 -14.20 -10.11
C GLN A 36 -15.25 -15.18 -9.96
N GLU A 37 -15.30 -16.23 -10.76
CA GLU A 37 -16.38 -17.25 -10.75
C GLU A 37 -16.40 -18.13 -9.48
N ALA A 38 -15.28 -18.21 -8.77
CA ALA A 38 -15.14 -19.01 -7.54
C ALA A 38 -15.11 -18.18 -6.25
N LEU A 39 -15.44 -16.88 -6.31
CA LEU A 39 -15.72 -16.13 -5.09
C LEU A 39 -17.08 -16.61 -4.59
N THR A 40 -17.10 -17.26 -3.43
CA THR A 40 -18.33 -17.45 -2.66
C THR A 40 -19.10 -16.14 -2.65
N SER A 41 -20.44 -16.19 -2.68
CA SER A 41 -21.28 -14.98 -2.65
C SER A 41 -20.98 -14.05 -1.46
N HIS A 42 -20.20 -14.52 -0.48
CA HIS A 42 -19.71 -13.80 0.68
C HIS A 42 -18.20 -14.06 0.85
N PRO A 43 -17.33 -13.26 0.22
CA PRO A 43 -15.89 -13.44 0.35
C PRO A 43 -15.41 -12.96 1.73
N LEU A 44 -14.45 -13.68 2.33
CA LEU A 44 -13.87 -13.34 3.62
C LEU A 44 -12.72 -12.34 3.47
N LEU A 45 -12.71 -11.32 4.33
CA LEU A 45 -11.69 -10.29 4.45
C LEU A 45 -10.87 -10.51 5.72
N PHE A 46 -9.55 -10.51 5.58
CA PHE A 46 -8.63 -10.48 6.72
C PHE A 46 -8.02 -9.09 6.90
N GLN A 47 -8.14 -8.51 8.09
CA GLN A 47 -7.50 -7.23 8.41
C GLN A 47 -6.13 -7.46 9.06
N ILE A 48 -5.12 -6.79 8.53
CA ILE A 48 -3.75 -6.78 9.05
C ILE A 48 -3.42 -5.35 9.50
N ASN A 49 -2.59 -5.21 10.54
CA ASN A 49 -1.97 -3.94 10.94
C ASN A 49 -0.45 -3.95 10.65
N PRO A 50 -0.03 -3.76 9.38
CA PRO A 50 1.39 -3.81 9.00
C PRO A 50 2.32 -2.88 9.78
N PRO A 51 1.93 -1.64 10.15
CA PRO A 51 2.81 -0.75 10.90
C PRO A 51 3.43 -1.37 12.16
N VAL A 52 2.69 -2.22 12.88
CA VAL A 52 3.20 -2.93 14.07
C VAL A 52 4.31 -3.91 13.68
N PHE A 53 4.01 -4.79 12.72
CA PHE A 53 4.98 -5.77 12.21
C PHE A 53 6.23 -5.08 11.62
N LEU A 54 6.04 -4.02 10.84
CA LEU A 54 7.14 -3.30 10.20
C LEU A 54 8.00 -2.53 11.21
N ALA A 55 7.44 -2.09 12.33
CA ALA A 55 8.18 -1.47 13.42
C ALA A 55 9.09 -2.49 14.12
N GLU A 56 8.58 -3.68 14.44
CA GLU A 56 9.38 -4.77 15.00
C GLU A 56 10.49 -5.21 14.05
N ARG A 57 10.17 -5.38 12.76
CA ARG A 57 11.16 -5.72 11.73
C ARG A 57 12.23 -4.64 11.54
N ARG A 58 11.86 -3.36 11.60
CA ARG A 58 12.80 -2.25 11.54
C ARG A 58 13.79 -2.30 12.70
N ALA A 59 13.30 -2.57 13.91
CA ALA A 59 14.14 -2.70 15.09
C ALA A 59 15.12 -3.88 14.94
N ALA A 60 14.65 -5.03 14.45
CA ALA A 60 15.48 -6.22 14.27
C ALA A 60 16.54 -6.08 13.15
N LEU A 61 16.18 -5.41 12.04
CA LEU A 61 17.05 -5.32 10.86
C LEU A 61 17.97 -4.08 10.86
N GLY A 62 17.72 -3.10 11.74
CA GLY A 62 18.50 -1.86 11.81
C GLY A 62 18.39 -0.97 10.56
N ARG A 63 17.43 -1.24 9.67
CA ARG A 63 17.20 -0.48 8.43
C ARG A 63 15.73 -0.09 8.27
N PRO A 64 15.43 0.91 7.42
CA PRO A 64 14.06 1.16 7.03
C PRO A 64 13.37 -0.06 6.43
N THR A 65 12.13 -0.26 6.82
CA THR A 65 11.25 -1.33 6.33
C THR A 65 10.13 -0.78 5.45
N SER A 66 9.76 -1.55 4.42
CA SER A 66 8.65 -1.30 3.50
C SER A 66 7.64 -2.44 3.56
N LEU A 67 6.51 -2.30 2.84
CA LEU A 67 5.55 -3.40 2.70
C LEU A 67 6.16 -4.65 2.03
N ASP A 68 7.27 -4.52 1.32
CA ASP A 68 8.00 -5.66 0.72
C ASP A 68 8.65 -6.56 1.79
N ASP A 69 8.78 -6.05 3.02
CA ASP A 69 9.27 -6.84 4.15
C ASP A 69 8.17 -7.72 4.78
N LEU A 70 6.93 -7.64 4.30
CA LEU A 70 5.87 -8.57 4.68
C LEU A 70 6.20 -9.97 4.12
N PRO A 71 6.18 -11.04 4.95
CA PRO A 71 6.53 -12.37 4.49
C PRO A 71 5.52 -12.87 3.46
N GLN A 72 5.99 -13.38 2.32
CA GLN A 72 5.13 -14.01 1.32
C GLN A 72 4.23 -15.11 1.92
N GLN A 73 4.78 -15.91 2.84
CA GLN A 73 4.08 -16.98 3.55
C GLN A 73 2.81 -16.50 4.27
N LEU A 74 2.79 -15.25 4.75
CA LEU A 74 1.61 -14.66 5.38
C LEU A 74 0.40 -14.69 4.43
N PHE A 75 0.61 -14.39 3.15
CA PHE A 75 -0.46 -14.36 2.17
C PHE A 75 -0.85 -15.77 1.71
N GLU A 76 0.13 -16.68 1.61
CA GLU A 76 -0.11 -18.10 1.28
C GLU A 76 -0.95 -18.77 2.36
N ASP A 77 -0.63 -18.56 3.64
CA ASP A 77 -1.41 -19.06 4.78
C ASP A 77 -2.84 -18.50 4.81
N LEU A 78 -3.01 -17.20 4.50
CA LEU A 78 -4.34 -16.59 4.44
C LEU A 78 -5.18 -17.18 3.30
N ALA A 79 -4.57 -17.39 2.14
CA ALA A 79 -5.25 -18.04 1.01
C ALA A 79 -5.63 -19.49 1.35
N ALA A 80 -4.72 -20.26 1.98
CA ALA A 80 -4.98 -21.62 2.43
C ALA A 80 -6.12 -21.71 3.47
N ARG A 81 -6.29 -20.68 4.28
CA ARG A 81 -7.39 -20.55 5.26
C ARG A 81 -8.71 -20.05 4.64
N GLY A 82 -8.73 -19.78 3.35
CA GLY A 82 -9.93 -19.35 2.64
C GLY A 82 -10.25 -17.86 2.83
N PHE A 83 -9.26 -17.00 3.05
CA PHE A 83 -9.44 -15.55 2.93
C PHE A 83 -9.21 -15.11 1.49
N GLN A 84 -10.13 -14.30 0.96
CA GLN A 84 -10.06 -13.80 -0.42
C GLN A 84 -9.49 -12.38 -0.48
N TRP A 85 -9.72 -11.60 0.58
CA TRP A 85 -9.31 -10.21 0.64
C TRP A 85 -8.42 -9.94 1.84
N VAL A 86 -7.48 -9.01 1.66
CA VAL A 86 -6.63 -8.52 2.74
C VAL A 86 -6.80 -7.01 2.84
N TRP A 87 -7.11 -6.53 4.04
CA TRP A 87 -7.15 -5.11 4.37
C TRP A 87 -5.90 -4.74 5.16
N LEU A 88 -5.04 -3.90 4.58
CA LEU A 88 -3.84 -3.41 5.24
C LEU A 88 -4.12 -2.08 5.95
N LEU A 89 -4.23 -2.13 7.27
CA LEU A 89 -4.51 -0.96 8.10
C LEU A 89 -3.30 -0.02 8.16
N GLY A 90 -3.51 1.27 7.92
CA GLY A 90 -2.49 2.30 8.20
C GLY A 90 -1.28 2.31 7.25
N VAL A 91 -1.42 1.80 6.02
CA VAL A 91 -0.31 1.77 5.04
C VAL A 91 -0.01 3.12 4.37
N TRP A 92 -0.93 4.07 4.47
CA TRP A 92 -0.78 5.38 3.86
C TRP A 92 0.11 6.28 4.72
N GLN A 93 1.01 7.02 4.05
CA GLN A 93 1.83 8.03 4.72
C GLN A 93 0.93 9.15 5.25
N THR A 94 1.01 9.41 6.56
CA THR A 94 0.36 10.58 7.16
C THR A 94 1.27 11.79 7.04
N GLY A 95 0.72 12.90 6.56
CA GLY A 95 1.44 14.17 6.50
C GLY A 95 1.67 14.79 7.89
N PRO A 96 2.61 15.75 8.02
CA PRO A 96 2.87 16.47 9.27
C PRO A 96 1.62 17.13 9.86
N ALA A 97 0.76 17.73 9.01
CA ALA A 97 -0.46 18.40 9.43
C ALA A 97 -1.46 17.44 10.11
N SER A 98 -1.75 16.30 9.49
CA SER A 98 -2.64 15.29 10.08
C SER A 98 -2.11 14.78 11.43
N ARG A 99 -0.80 14.52 11.53
CA ARG A 99 -0.18 14.12 12.81
C ARG A 99 -0.37 15.18 13.89
N GLN A 100 -0.20 16.46 13.55
CA GLN A 100 -0.37 17.55 14.50
C GLN A 100 -1.81 17.64 15.00
N VAL A 101 -2.79 17.54 14.10
CA VAL A 101 -4.22 17.51 14.47
C VAL A 101 -4.51 16.34 15.42
N SER A 102 -4.06 15.14 15.09
CA SER A 102 -4.28 13.96 15.94
C SER A 102 -3.62 14.07 17.33
N ARG A 103 -2.45 14.72 17.44
CA ARG A 103 -1.71 14.86 18.71
C ARG A 103 -2.26 15.98 19.61
N ASN A 104 -2.90 16.99 19.02
CA ASN A 104 -3.41 18.16 19.75
C ASN A 104 -4.87 18.00 20.20
N GLN A 105 -5.59 17.01 19.68
CA GLN A 105 -6.93 16.65 20.14
C GLN A 105 -6.87 15.77 21.39
N HIS A 106 -6.91 16.40 22.56
CA HIS A 106 -6.82 15.74 23.87
C HIS A 106 -7.86 14.64 24.08
N GLN A 107 -9.10 14.86 23.60
CA GLN A 107 -10.19 13.89 23.71
C GLN A 107 -9.90 12.57 22.97
N TRP A 108 -9.20 12.61 21.83
CA TRP A 108 -8.86 11.40 21.09
C TRP A 108 -7.74 10.62 21.78
N ARG A 109 -6.80 11.32 22.43
CA ARG A 109 -5.69 10.68 23.15
C ARG A 109 -6.12 9.94 24.41
N ALA A 110 -7.26 10.29 25.01
CA ALA A 110 -7.75 9.65 26.23
C ALA A 110 -8.02 8.13 26.06
N GLY A 111 -8.30 7.67 24.83
CA GLY A 111 -8.58 6.27 24.54
C GLY A 111 -7.37 5.39 24.16
N PHE A 112 -6.16 5.96 24.07
CA PHE A 112 -4.95 5.24 23.60
C PHE A 112 -3.83 5.23 24.65
N ARG A 113 -4.19 5.19 25.94
CA ARG A 113 -3.23 5.26 27.04
C ARG A 113 -2.73 3.87 27.44
#